data_AF-A0A2E3A875-F1
#
_entry.id   AF-A0A2E3A875-F1
#
_cell.length_a   1.000
_cell.length_b   1.000
_cell.length_c   1.000
_cell.angle_alpha   90.00
_cell.angle_beta   90.00
_cell.angle_gamma   90.00
#
_symmetry.space_group_name_H-M   'P 1'
#
loop_
_entity.id
_entity.type
_entity.pdbx_description
1 polymer ?
#
loop_
_entity_poly.entity_id
_entity_poly.type
_entity_poly.pdbx_seq_one_letter_code
_entity_poly.pdbx_strand_id
1 'polypeptide(L)'
;MGSISVPFQRSSLTGCSRTRAISLSSFSGPGPSRCRRRSSLLPADILEEKFKYTVGQLIEHQRYSYRGVVVSRDSSCQASSEWYEGNLTQPAREQPWYHVLVHGGDHSTYVAEENLREDTGGEQVIHPLAATFFMYFTEGRYIPRKGASFPGTEA
;
A
#
# COMPACT_ATOMS: atom_id res chain seq x y z
N MET A 1 -13.24 -23.76 13.23
CA MET A 1 -14.44 -23.18 13.88
C MET A 1 -14.01 -21.93 14.60
N GLY A 2 -14.53 -20.75 14.21
CA GLY A 2 -14.21 -19.48 14.87
C GLY A 2 -14.08 -18.30 13.90
N SER A 3 -15.15 -17.99 13.17
CA SER A 3 -15.25 -16.77 12.36
C SER A 3 -15.64 -15.59 13.25
N ILE A 4 -14.82 -14.54 13.32
CA ILE A 4 -15.18 -13.29 14.00
C ILE A 4 -15.61 -12.29 12.94
N SER A 5 -16.92 -12.02 12.89
CA SER A 5 -17.55 -11.00 12.06
C SER A 5 -17.56 -9.66 12.80
N VAL A 6 -17.35 -8.56 12.08
CA VAL A 6 -17.46 -7.19 12.63
C VAL A 6 -18.57 -6.45 11.87
N PRO A 7 -19.54 -5.80 12.56
CA PRO A 7 -20.67 -5.15 11.90
C PRO A 7 -20.32 -3.78 11.30
N PHE A 8 -20.82 -3.55 10.08
CA PHE A 8 -20.78 -2.30 9.32
C PHE A 8 -22.00 -1.44 9.66
N GLN A 9 -21.81 -0.29 10.32
CA GLN A 9 -22.88 0.68 10.57
C GLN A 9 -22.91 1.78 9.50
N ARG A 10 -24.08 1.92 8.87
CA ARG A 10 -24.51 3.07 8.04
C ARG A 10 -25.28 4.06 8.92
N SER A 11 -24.96 5.34 8.80
CA SER A 11 -25.82 6.47 9.21
C SER A 11 -25.51 7.64 8.26
N SER A 12 -26.30 7.86 7.21
CA SER A 12 -27.57 8.61 7.13
C SER A 12 -27.40 10.13 7.22
N LEU A 13 -28.01 10.78 6.24
CA LEU A 13 -28.02 12.20 5.89
C LEU A 13 -28.82 13.03 6.91
N THR A 14 -28.59 14.35 6.90
CA THR A 14 -29.61 15.44 6.81
C THR A 14 -29.20 16.64 7.65
N GLY A 15 -29.29 17.86 7.10
CA GLY A 15 -29.28 19.08 7.91
C GLY A 15 -29.03 20.37 7.13
N CYS A 16 -29.85 20.66 6.11
CA CYS A 16 -29.85 21.97 5.45
C CYS A 16 -31.00 22.80 5.99
N SER A 17 -30.72 23.90 6.71
CA SER A 17 -31.71 24.85 7.20
C SER A 17 -31.26 26.30 7.02
N ARG A 18 -32.22 27.10 6.52
CA ARG A 18 -32.19 28.52 6.10
C ARG A 18 -31.81 29.46 7.26
N THR A 19 -31.34 30.70 7.05
CA THR A 19 -32.19 31.91 6.83
C THR A 19 -31.33 33.19 6.64
N ARG A 20 -31.95 34.23 6.09
CA ARG A 20 -31.48 35.45 5.40
C ARG A 20 -30.81 36.58 6.22
N ALA A 21 -30.05 37.38 5.45
CA ALA A 21 -29.81 38.85 5.48
C ALA A 21 -29.03 39.40 6.70
N ILE A 22 -28.16 40.41 6.60
CA ILE A 22 -28.41 41.82 6.21
C ILE A 22 -27.05 42.53 5.92
N SER A 23 -27.12 43.62 5.14
CA SER A 23 -26.20 44.78 5.07
C SER A 23 -25.03 44.76 4.08
N LEU A 24 -25.25 45.45 2.95
CA LEU A 24 -24.22 45.97 2.05
C LEU A 24 -23.76 47.34 2.59
N SER A 25 -22.63 47.35 3.28
CA SER A 25 -21.84 48.57 3.51
C SER A 25 -20.59 48.52 2.63
N SER A 26 -20.45 49.55 1.81
CA SER A 26 -19.34 49.78 0.89
C SER A 26 -17.99 49.71 1.59
N PHE A 27 -17.18 48.72 1.24
CA PHE A 27 -15.77 48.64 1.65
C PHE A 27 -14.90 48.70 0.39
N SER A 28 -14.38 49.89 0.10
CA SER A 28 -13.24 50.07 -0.80
C SER A 28 -12.00 49.54 -0.10
N GLY A 29 -11.62 48.30 -0.41
CA GLY A 29 -10.37 47.67 0.01
C GLY A 29 -9.41 47.49 -1.17
N PRO A 30 -8.10 47.68 -1.00
CA PRO A 30 -7.12 47.57 -2.07
C PRO A 30 -6.89 46.11 -2.48
N GLY A 31 -6.89 45.89 -3.80
CA GLY A 31 -6.15 44.88 -4.58
C GLY A 31 -6.11 43.42 -4.10
N PRO A 32 -6.30 42.43 -5.00
CA PRO A 32 -6.02 41.04 -4.65
C PRO A 32 -4.54 40.88 -4.34
N SER A 33 -4.20 40.81 -3.06
CA SER A 33 -2.96 40.23 -2.57
C SER A 33 -2.81 38.89 -3.24
N ARG A 34 -1.87 38.83 -4.18
CA ARG A 34 -1.49 37.64 -4.91
C ARG A 34 -1.13 36.60 -3.85
N CYS A 35 -2.06 35.72 -3.52
CA CYS A 35 -1.79 34.53 -2.74
C CYS A 35 -0.74 33.76 -3.54
N ARG A 36 0.54 33.97 -3.22
CA ARG A 36 1.61 33.06 -3.60
C ARG A 36 1.09 31.71 -3.11
N ARG A 37 0.72 30.85 -4.06
CA ARG A 37 0.48 29.44 -3.80
C ARG A 37 1.66 29.00 -2.97
N ARG A 38 1.39 28.70 -1.72
CA ARG A 38 2.31 27.95 -0.88
C ARG A 38 2.51 26.66 -1.65
N SER A 39 3.61 26.55 -2.38
CA SER A 39 4.11 25.26 -2.85
C SER A 39 4.43 24.47 -1.59
N SER A 40 3.41 23.85 -1.01
CA SER A 40 3.54 22.75 -0.08
C SER A 40 4.01 21.56 -0.91
N LEU A 41 5.29 21.59 -1.30
CA LEU A 41 6.02 20.36 -1.56
C LEU A 41 6.14 19.69 -0.20
N LEU A 42 5.14 18.87 0.13
CA LEU A 42 5.26 17.95 1.24
C LEU A 42 6.30 16.90 0.80
N PRO A 43 7.34 16.62 1.62
CA PRO A 43 8.42 15.70 1.27
C PRO A 43 8.01 14.20 1.25
N ALA A 44 6.73 13.90 1.00
CA ALA A 44 6.24 12.53 0.93
C ALA A 44 6.78 11.77 -0.31
N ASP A 45 7.18 12.50 -1.36
CA ASP A 45 7.64 11.91 -2.62
C ASP A 45 9.14 11.53 -2.62
N ILE A 46 9.91 11.89 -1.58
CA ILE A 46 11.36 11.61 -1.52
C ILE A 46 11.68 10.20 -1.00
N LEU A 47 10.69 9.48 -0.44
CA LEU A 47 10.89 8.12 0.09
C LEU A 47 10.61 7.00 -0.92
N GLU A 48 10.04 7.30 -2.09
CA GLU A 48 9.67 6.27 -3.07
C GLU A 48 10.81 5.85 -4.00
N GLU A 49 11.92 6.59 -4.09
CA GLU A 49 13.01 6.29 -5.04
C GLU A 49 13.86 5.06 -4.66
N LYS A 50 13.68 4.45 -3.48
CA LYS A 50 14.49 3.28 -3.07
C LYS A 50 13.91 1.94 -3.53
N PHE A 51 12.63 1.88 -3.89
CA PHE A 51 11.95 0.60 -4.14
C PHE A 51 11.88 0.27 -5.62
N LYS A 52 12.47 -0.86 -6.02
CA LYS A 52 12.37 -1.36 -7.40
C LYS A 52 10.97 -1.84 -7.76
N TYR A 53 10.23 -2.37 -6.78
CA TYR A 53 8.89 -2.94 -6.99
C TYR A 53 7.82 -2.18 -6.20
N THR A 54 6.63 -2.10 -6.79
CA THR A 54 5.47 -1.42 -6.21
C THR A 54 4.46 -2.41 -5.63
N VAL A 55 3.64 -1.97 -4.67
CA VAL A 55 2.54 -2.79 -4.13
C VAL A 55 1.53 -3.09 -5.24
N GLY A 56 1.14 -4.36 -5.35
CA GLY A 56 0.26 -4.88 -6.39
C GLY A 56 0.98 -5.34 -7.66
N GLN A 57 2.29 -5.19 -7.72
CA GLN A 57 3.10 -5.69 -8.84
C GLN A 57 3.32 -7.20 -8.74
N LEU A 58 3.29 -7.86 -9.91
CA LEU A 58 3.62 -9.27 -10.04
C LEU A 58 5.14 -9.46 -10.05
N ILE A 59 5.60 -10.43 -9.27
CA ILE A 59 7.01 -10.80 -9.18
C ILE A 59 7.18 -12.30 -9.31
N GLU A 60 8.39 -12.71 -9.67
CA GLU A 60 8.86 -14.08 -9.65
C GLU A 60 10.12 -14.19 -8.77
N HIS A 61 10.20 -15.25 -7.98
CA HIS A 61 11.39 -15.52 -7.19
C HIS A 61 12.49 -16.15 -8.06
N GLN A 62 13.68 -15.54 -8.13
CA GLN A 62 14.75 -15.98 -9.03
C GLN A 62 15.25 -17.42 -8.76
N ARG A 63 15.36 -17.82 -7.49
CA ARG A 63 15.86 -19.16 -7.10
C ARG A 63 14.84 -20.29 -7.21
N TYR A 64 13.57 -20.01 -6.90
CA TYR A 64 12.53 -21.03 -6.73
C TYR A 64 11.46 -20.97 -7.82
N SER A 65 11.54 -19.97 -8.71
CA SER A 65 10.65 -19.76 -9.86
C SER A 65 9.16 -19.82 -9.53
N TYR A 66 8.78 -19.43 -8.30
CA TYR A 66 7.38 -19.22 -7.96
C TYR A 66 6.99 -17.78 -8.23
N ARG A 67 5.71 -17.61 -8.60
CA ARG A 67 5.10 -16.32 -8.88
C ARG A 67 4.37 -15.80 -7.66
N GLY A 68 4.23 -14.49 -7.55
CA GLY A 68 3.50 -13.86 -6.47
C GLY A 68 3.22 -12.39 -6.71
N VAL A 69 2.49 -11.79 -5.77
CA VAL A 69 2.16 -10.37 -5.79
C VAL A 69 2.68 -9.68 -4.54
N VAL A 70 3.30 -8.51 -4.71
CA VAL A 70 3.78 -7.67 -3.61
C VAL A 70 2.60 -7.04 -2.88
N VAL A 71 2.45 -7.28 -1.58
CA VAL A 71 1.40 -6.66 -0.74
C VAL A 71 1.92 -5.52 0.12
N SER A 72 3.18 -5.59 0.54
CA SER A 72 3.84 -4.57 1.35
C SER A 72 5.34 -4.56 1.07
N ARG A 73 6.01 -3.46 1.43
CA ARG A 73 7.44 -3.24 1.24
C ARG A 73 8.04 -2.51 2.43
N ASP A 74 9.23 -2.92 2.84
CA ASP A 74 10.03 -2.31 3.90
C ASP A 74 11.39 -1.88 3.33
N SER A 75 11.93 -0.75 3.78
CA SER A 75 13.22 -0.23 3.29
C SER A 75 14.44 -1.01 3.81
N SER A 76 14.23 -1.84 4.83
CA SER A 76 15.19 -2.73 5.49
C SER A 76 14.46 -3.94 6.08
N CYS A 77 15.19 -5.00 6.41
CA CYS A 77 14.63 -6.19 7.07
C CYS A 77 14.02 -5.83 8.43
N GLN A 78 12.71 -6.03 8.58
CA GLN A 78 11.97 -5.86 9.84
C GLN A 78 11.77 -7.17 10.60
N ALA A 79 12.23 -8.30 10.05
CA ALA A 79 12.14 -9.59 10.72
C ALA A 79 13.11 -9.66 11.92
N SER A 80 12.75 -10.47 12.92
CA SER A 80 13.62 -10.72 14.07
C SER A 80 14.95 -11.38 13.64
N SER A 81 16.02 -11.12 14.40
CA SER A 81 17.31 -11.74 14.12
C SER A 81 17.24 -13.27 14.13
N GLU A 82 16.45 -13.86 15.03
CA GLU A 82 16.23 -15.31 15.08
C GLU A 82 15.61 -15.85 13.79
N TRP A 83 14.60 -15.16 13.24
CA TRP A 83 14.00 -15.54 11.96
C TRP A 83 15.01 -15.43 10.82
N TYR A 84 15.80 -14.35 10.82
CA TYR A 84 16.81 -14.12 9.78
C TYR A 84 17.95 -15.13 9.83
N GLU A 85 18.44 -15.47 11.02
CA GLU A 85 19.52 -16.45 11.23
C GLU A 85 19.06 -17.87 10.87
N GLY A 86 17.77 -18.17 11.03
CA GLY A 86 17.16 -19.42 10.60
C GLY A 86 17.00 -19.56 9.08
N ASN A 87 17.16 -18.48 8.30
CA ASN A 87 16.98 -18.55 6.86
C ASN A 87 18.24 -19.11 6.16
N LEU A 88 18.04 -19.99 5.19
CA LEU A 88 19.15 -20.62 4.43
C LEU A 88 19.97 -19.61 3.62
N THR A 89 19.35 -18.50 3.25
CA THR A 89 19.99 -17.41 2.53
C THR A 89 19.93 -16.18 3.44
N GLN A 90 21.05 -15.50 3.63
CA GLN A 90 21.17 -14.31 4.49
C GLN A 90 21.46 -13.08 3.62
N PRO A 91 20.49 -12.62 2.82
CA PRO A 91 20.63 -11.43 1.99
C PRO A 91 20.81 -10.18 2.86
N ALA A 92 21.44 -9.12 2.33
CA ALA A 92 21.75 -7.92 3.11
C ALA A 92 20.48 -7.31 3.76
N ARG A 93 20.56 -6.93 5.05
CA ARG A 93 19.41 -6.35 5.76
C ARG A 93 19.11 -4.89 5.38
N GLU A 94 20.10 -4.17 4.85
CA GLU A 94 20.02 -2.74 4.50
C GLU A 94 19.41 -2.46 3.10
N GLN A 95 18.89 -3.50 2.45
CA GLN A 95 18.16 -3.39 1.18
C GLN A 95 16.64 -3.44 1.40
N PRO A 96 15.83 -3.11 0.39
CA PRO A 96 14.38 -3.28 0.48
C PRO A 96 13.95 -4.75 0.62
N TRP A 97 12.95 -4.98 1.46
CA TRP A 97 12.30 -6.27 1.65
C TRP A 97 10.83 -6.19 1.29
N TYR A 98 10.28 -7.28 0.80
CA TYR A 98 8.93 -7.34 0.27
C TYR A 98 8.14 -8.48 0.90
N HIS A 99 6.90 -8.17 1.26
CA HIS A 99 5.89 -9.17 1.59
C HIS A 99 5.19 -9.59 0.31
N VAL A 100 5.26 -10.88 -0.01
CA VAL A 100 4.73 -11.42 -1.26
C VAL A 100 3.73 -12.53 -0.97
N LEU A 101 2.57 -12.50 -1.61
CA LEU A 101 1.64 -13.62 -1.64
C LEU A 101 2.02 -14.59 -2.74
N VAL A 102 2.22 -15.86 -2.41
CA VAL A 102 2.65 -16.89 -3.36
C VAL A 102 1.46 -17.43 -4.15
N HIS A 103 1.59 -17.56 -5.47
CA HIS A 103 0.56 -18.15 -6.31
C HIS A 103 0.33 -19.63 -5.97
N GLY A 104 -0.93 -20.02 -5.78
CA GLY A 104 -1.33 -21.39 -5.49
C GLY A 104 -1.03 -21.85 -4.05
N GLY A 105 -0.55 -20.94 -3.20
CA GLY A 105 -0.35 -21.19 -1.77
C GLY A 105 -1.37 -20.45 -0.90
N ASP A 106 -1.35 -20.76 0.39
CA ASP A 106 -2.17 -20.09 1.42
C ASP A 106 -1.35 -19.19 2.36
N HIS A 107 -0.07 -18.99 2.05
CA HIS A 107 0.88 -18.24 2.88
C HIS A 107 1.57 -17.11 2.12
N SER A 108 2.00 -16.10 2.88
CA SER A 108 2.88 -15.03 2.43
C SER A 108 4.34 -15.36 2.72
N THR A 109 5.25 -14.88 1.88
CA THR A 109 6.69 -14.92 2.13
C THR A 109 7.26 -13.54 2.40
N TYR A 110 8.44 -13.50 3.01
CA TYR A 110 9.23 -12.29 3.22
C TYR A 110 10.58 -12.44 2.53
N VAL A 111 10.84 -11.59 1.54
CA VAL A 111 11.94 -11.79 0.59
C VAL A 111 12.63 -10.48 0.25
N ALA A 112 13.96 -10.54 0.16
CA ALA A 112 14.81 -9.42 -0.22
C ALA A 112 14.68 -9.08 -1.71
N GLU A 113 14.83 -7.80 -2.06
CA GLU A 113 14.74 -7.29 -3.44
C GLU A 113 15.61 -8.06 -4.43
N GLU A 114 16.85 -8.41 -4.03
CA GLU A 114 17.81 -9.09 -4.90
C GLU A 114 17.35 -10.47 -5.37
N ASN A 115 16.44 -11.12 -4.65
CA ASN A 115 15.91 -12.44 -4.98
C ASN A 115 14.66 -12.38 -5.87
N LEU A 116 14.15 -11.17 -6.15
CA LEU A 116 12.94 -10.94 -6.92
C LEU A 116 13.26 -10.52 -8.35
N ARG A 117 12.37 -10.88 -9.27
CA ARG A 117 12.34 -10.44 -10.66
C ARG A 117 10.92 -10.01 -11.03
N GLU A 118 10.79 -9.07 -11.96
CA GLU A 118 9.50 -8.73 -12.57
C GLU A 118 8.91 -9.92 -13.33
N ASP A 119 7.65 -10.24 -13.06
CA ASP A 119 6.89 -11.21 -13.84
C ASP A 119 6.31 -10.54 -15.09
N THR A 120 6.57 -11.14 -16.25
CA THR A 120 6.03 -10.67 -17.55
C THR A 120 4.82 -11.47 -18.01
N GLY A 121 4.43 -12.52 -17.28
CA GLY A 121 3.30 -13.37 -17.63
C GLY A 121 1.95 -12.67 -17.53
N GLY A 122 1.81 -11.67 -16.66
CA GLY A 122 0.59 -10.86 -16.55
C GLY A 122 -0.66 -11.64 -16.10
N GLU A 123 -0.50 -12.87 -15.61
CA GLU A 123 -1.62 -13.67 -15.09
C GLU A 123 -1.88 -13.38 -13.61
N GLN A 124 -3.12 -13.61 -13.20
CA GLN A 124 -3.55 -13.39 -11.82
C GLN A 124 -2.94 -14.43 -10.87
N VAL A 125 -2.55 -13.95 -9.69
CA VAL A 125 -2.16 -14.75 -8.55
C VAL A 125 -3.41 -15.32 -7.87
N ILE A 126 -3.48 -16.63 -7.75
CA ILE A 126 -4.54 -17.33 -7.01
C ILE A 126 -4.08 -17.47 -5.56
N HIS A 127 -4.67 -16.68 -4.66
CA HIS A 127 -4.37 -16.72 -3.24
C HIS A 127 -5.58 -16.25 -2.42
N PRO A 128 -5.97 -16.93 -1.32
CA PRO A 128 -7.17 -16.57 -0.54
C PRO A 128 -7.12 -15.15 0.04
N LEU A 129 -5.94 -14.70 0.49
CA LEU A 129 -5.75 -13.33 1.00
C LEU A 129 -5.68 -12.25 -0.09
N ALA A 130 -5.55 -12.60 -1.38
CA ALA A 130 -5.44 -11.58 -2.44
C ALA A 130 -6.70 -10.71 -2.51
N ALA A 131 -7.89 -11.28 -2.30
CA ALA A 131 -9.16 -10.55 -2.26
C ALA A 131 -9.30 -9.58 -1.07
N THR A 132 -8.48 -9.75 -0.02
CA THR A 132 -8.44 -8.87 1.15
C THR A 132 -7.63 -7.61 0.86
N PHE A 133 -6.47 -7.78 0.20
CA PHE A 133 -5.53 -6.69 -0.07
C PHE A 133 -5.83 -5.93 -1.36
N PHE A 134 -6.39 -6.60 -2.38
CA PHE A 134 -6.58 -6.03 -3.71
C PHE A 134 -8.06 -5.94 -4.09
N MET A 135 -8.41 -4.92 -4.88
CA MET A 135 -9.78 -4.73 -5.36
C MET A 135 -10.02 -5.42 -6.70
N TYR A 136 -9.17 -5.15 -7.68
CA TYR A 136 -9.25 -5.71 -9.02
C TYR A 136 -7.86 -5.81 -9.64
N PHE A 137 -7.74 -6.70 -10.62
CA PHE A 137 -6.54 -6.90 -11.42
C PHE A 137 -6.72 -6.24 -12.78
N THR A 138 -5.84 -5.32 -13.16
CA THR A 138 -5.88 -4.59 -14.43
C THR A 138 -4.48 -4.48 -15.01
N GLU A 139 -4.34 -4.71 -16.32
CA GLU A 139 -3.08 -4.51 -17.07
C GLU A 139 -1.84 -5.18 -16.43
N GLY A 140 -2.00 -6.40 -15.90
CA GLY A 140 -0.89 -7.12 -15.29
C GLY A 140 -0.52 -6.67 -13.88
N ARG A 141 -1.32 -5.81 -13.24
CA ARG A 141 -1.10 -5.29 -11.89
C ARG A 141 -2.36 -5.36 -11.04
N TYR A 142 -2.17 -5.53 -9.74
CA TYR A 142 -3.24 -5.46 -8.76
C TYR A 142 -3.40 -4.04 -8.23
N ILE A 143 -4.65 -3.59 -8.13
CA ILE A 143 -4.94 -2.31 -7.47
C ILE A 143 -5.14 -2.57 -5.96
N PRO A 144 -4.26 -2.02 -5.10
CA PRO A 144 -4.40 -2.16 -3.66
C PRO A 144 -5.68 -1.48 -3.18
N ARG A 145 -6.36 -2.11 -2.23
CA ARG A 145 -7.52 -1.52 -1.58
C ARG A 145 -7.06 -0.40 -0.66
N LYS A 146 -7.68 0.78 -0.79
CA LYS A 146 -7.41 1.92 0.09
C LYS A 146 -7.77 1.55 1.53
N GLY A 147 -6.78 1.57 2.44
CA GLY A 147 -6.95 1.18 3.84
C GLY A 147 -6.66 -0.30 4.15
N ALA A 148 -6.25 -1.11 3.16
CA ALA A 148 -5.67 -2.41 3.44
C ALA A 148 -4.26 -2.22 4.01
N SER A 149 -4.14 -2.29 5.33
CA SER A 149 -2.86 -2.44 6.00
C SER A 149 -2.58 -3.91 6.22
N PHE A 150 -1.32 -4.32 6.12
CA PHE A 150 -0.93 -5.66 6.54
C PHE A 150 -1.18 -5.79 8.05
N PRO A 151 -1.92 -6.82 8.53
CA PRO A 151 -2.12 -7.01 9.95
C PRO A 151 -0.79 -7.44 10.56
N GLY A 152 -0.16 -6.56 11.36
CA GLY A 152 1.10 -6.89 12.03
C GLY A 152 2.16 -5.77 12.09
N THR A 153 1.87 -4.54 11.67
CA THR A 153 2.80 -3.40 11.85
C THR A 153 2.60 -2.65 13.18
N GLU A 154 1.91 -3.24 14.15
CA GLU A 154 1.81 -2.68 15.51
C GLU A 154 2.82 -3.38 16.45
N ALA A 155 3.82 -2.59 16.86
CA ALA A 155 4.82 -2.77 17.92
C ALA A 155 6.10 -3.56 17.59
#